data_AF-A0A3R5WCD5-F1
#
_entry.id   AF-A0A3R5WCD5-F1
#
_cell.length_a   1.000
_cell.length_b   1.000
_cell.length_c   1.000
_cell.angle_alpha   90.00
_cell.angle_beta   90.00
_cell.angle_gamma   90.00
#
_symmetry.space_group_name_H-M   'P 1'
#
loop_
_entity.id
_entity.type
_entity.pdbx_description
1 polymer ?
#
loop_
_entity_poly.entity_id
_entity_poly.type
_entity_poly.pdbx_seq_one_letter_code
_entity_poly.pdbx_strand_id
1 'polypeptide(L)'
;TLDEIEEPNCSFDAAIYNAGTLPRCPTEVGRYATPILMGIYVLFVNVLLLNLLIAMFSFSIQRIQDRTDQHWNFQLKRFSNERQLIQWENVIADAYLHKLEMMDLERLEIKMQLTHE
;
A
#
# COMPACT_ATOMS: atom_id res chain seq x y z
N THR A 1 -19.51 -2.88 -52.45
CA THR A 1 -20.96 -2.75 -52.19
C THR A 1 -21.11 -2.93 -50.71
N LEU A 2 -21.52 -1.87 -50.01
CA LEU A 2 -21.75 -1.91 -48.57
C LEU A 2 -22.71 -3.07 -48.31
N ASP A 3 -22.33 -4.01 -47.46
CA ASP A 3 -23.16 -5.13 -47.06
C ASP A 3 -24.58 -4.61 -46.82
N GLU A 4 -25.55 -5.12 -47.59
CA GLU A 4 -26.93 -5.19 -47.13
C GLU A 4 -26.88 -6.04 -45.86
N ILE A 5 -26.61 -5.38 -44.74
CA ILE A 5 -27.00 -5.89 -43.44
C ILE A 5 -28.52 -5.95 -43.55
N GLU A 6 -29.03 -7.08 -44.01
CA GLU A 6 -30.42 -7.45 -43.90
C GLU A 6 -30.80 -7.16 -42.44
N GLU A 7 -31.55 -6.07 -42.23
CA GLU A 7 -31.97 -5.70 -40.89
C GLU A 7 -32.58 -6.96 -40.27
N PRO A 8 -32.15 -7.37 -39.07
CA PRO A 8 -32.70 -8.58 -38.47
C PRO A 8 -34.19 -8.36 -38.34
N ASN A 9 -34.96 -9.05 -39.18
CA ASN A 9 -36.40 -8.91 -39.25
C ASN A 9 -36.90 -9.14 -37.82
N CYS A 10 -37.45 -8.11 -37.18
CA CYS A 10 -37.91 -8.19 -35.80
C CYS A 10 -39.44 -8.22 -35.82
N SER A 11 -40.05 -9.02 -34.94
CA SER A 11 -41.50 -9.20 -34.92
C SER A 11 -42.11 -8.79 -33.58
N PHE A 12 -43.30 -8.20 -33.64
CA PHE A 12 -44.14 -7.92 -32.48
C PHE A 12 -45.08 -9.09 -32.15
N ASP A 13 -45.16 -10.11 -33.00
CA ASP A 13 -46.07 -11.24 -32.83
C ASP A 13 -45.56 -12.27 -31.83
N ALA A 14 -46.42 -12.60 -30.85
CA ALA A 14 -46.10 -13.56 -29.79
C ALA A 14 -45.72 -14.94 -30.28
N ALA A 15 -46.38 -15.42 -31.32
CA ALA A 15 -46.05 -16.72 -31.89
C ALA A 15 -44.63 -16.73 -32.49
N ILE A 16 -44.19 -15.63 -33.11
CA ILE A 16 -42.95 -15.58 -33.89
C ILE A 16 -41.73 -15.50 -32.96
N TYR A 17 -41.73 -14.59 -31.97
CA TYR A 17 -40.59 -14.48 -31.06
C TYR A 17 -40.52 -15.62 -30.03
N ASN A 18 -41.65 -16.25 -29.66
CA ASN A 18 -41.63 -17.43 -28.79
C ASN A 18 -41.14 -18.68 -29.52
N ALA A 19 -41.31 -18.74 -30.84
CA ALA A 19 -40.75 -19.79 -31.69
C ALA A 19 -39.25 -19.59 -31.98
N GLY A 20 -38.66 -18.46 -31.57
CA GLY A 20 -37.23 -18.16 -31.75
C GLY A 20 -36.83 -17.91 -33.20
N THR A 21 -37.78 -17.69 -34.11
CA THR A 21 -37.51 -17.44 -35.53
C THR A 21 -37.03 -16.01 -35.79
N LEU A 22 -37.65 -15.03 -35.12
CA LEU A 22 -37.25 -13.61 -35.15
C LEU A 22 -37.16 -13.03 -33.72
N PRO A 23 -36.25 -12.09 -33.45
CA PRO A 23 -36.17 -11.39 -32.17
C PRO A 23 -37.34 -10.42 -31.95
N ARG A 24 -37.66 -10.13 -30.68
CA ARG A 24 -38.62 -9.08 -30.30
C ARG A 24 -38.07 -7.71 -30.67
N CYS A 25 -38.86 -6.89 -31.37
CA CYS A 25 -38.51 -5.50 -31.59
C CYS A 25 -38.53 -4.71 -30.25
N PRO A 26 -37.57 -3.81 -30.00
CA PRO A 26 -37.65 -2.89 -28.88
C PRO A 26 -38.83 -1.94 -29.08
N THR A 27 -39.67 -1.79 -28.03
CA THR A 27 -40.68 -0.73 -28.00
C THR A 27 -40.02 0.64 -27.86
N GLU A 28 -40.70 1.72 -28.22
CA GLU A 28 -40.19 3.09 -28.05
C GLU A 28 -39.69 3.34 -26.62
N VAL A 29 -40.43 2.86 -25.61
CA VAL A 29 -40.02 2.95 -24.20
C VAL A 29 -38.80 2.07 -23.92
N GLY A 30 -38.77 0.85 -24.45
CA GLY A 30 -37.64 -0.09 -24.26
C GLY A 30 -36.32 0.45 -24.80
N ARG A 31 -36.35 1.14 -25.95
CA ARG A 31 -35.17 1.74 -26.57
C ARG A 31 -34.43 2.71 -25.63
N TYR A 32 -35.17 3.51 -24.86
CA TYR A 32 -34.59 4.45 -23.90
C TYR A 32 -34.40 3.82 -22.51
N ALA A 33 -35.37 3.02 -22.05
CA ALA A 33 -35.34 2.42 -20.72
C ALA A 33 -34.18 1.41 -20.55
N THR A 34 -33.92 0.57 -21.55
CA THR A 34 -32.86 -0.45 -21.48
C THR A 34 -31.47 0.13 -21.20
N PRO A 35 -30.93 1.09 -21.98
CA PRO A 35 -29.62 1.67 -21.69
C PRO A 35 -29.59 2.46 -20.37
N ILE A 36 -30.69 3.14 -20.02
CA ILE A 36 -30.79 3.88 -18.74
C ILE A 36 -30.71 2.91 -17.55
N LEU A 37 -31.49 1.82 -17.57
CA LEU A 37 -31.47 0.80 -16.52
C LEU A 37 -30.10 0.12 -16.41
N MET A 38 -29.45 -0.15 -17.54
CA MET A 38 -28.11 -0.73 -17.57
C MET A 38 -27.08 0.24 -16.95
N GLY A 39 -27.15 1.53 -17.31
CA GLY A 39 -26.30 2.57 -16.72
C GLY A 39 -26.51 2.73 -15.21
N ILE A 40 -27.77 2.79 -14.76
CA ILE A 40 -28.11 2.84 -13.34
C ILE A 40 -27.61 1.60 -12.62
N TYR A 41 -27.81 0.40 -13.16
CA TYR A 41 -27.32 -0.86 -12.57
C TYR A 41 -25.79 -0.85 -12.41
N VAL A 42 -25.06 -0.49 -13.47
CA VAL A 42 -23.61 -0.38 -13.44
C VAL A 42 -23.16 0.68 -12.43
N LEU A 43 -23.83 1.83 -12.35
CA LEU A 43 -23.53 2.87 -11.37
C LEU A 43 -23.80 2.41 -9.94
N PHE A 44 -24.94 1.77 -9.66
CA PHE A 44 -25.25 1.24 -8.33
C PHE A 44 -24.23 0.19 -7.91
N VAL A 45 -23.94 -0.78 -8.79
CA VAL A 45 -22.96 -1.82 -8.50
C VAL A 45 -21.58 -1.20 -8.28
N ASN A 46 -21.14 -0.25 -9.09
CA ASN A 46 -19.85 0.41 -8.88
C ASN A 46 -19.79 1.28 -7.64
N VAL A 47 -20.81 2.10 -7.37
CA VAL A 47 -20.85 2.95 -6.16
C VAL A 47 -20.91 2.08 -4.91
N LEU A 48 -21.73 1.03 -4.89
CA LEU A 48 -21.85 0.11 -3.76
C LEU A 48 -20.60 -0.76 -3.61
N LEU A 49 -20.08 -1.35 -4.69
CA LEU A 49 -18.86 -2.16 -4.65
C LEU A 49 -17.64 -1.32 -4.30
N LEU A 50 -17.47 -0.12 -4.85
CA LEU A 50 -16.36 0.76 -4.51
C LEU A 50 -16.48 1.25 -3.07
N ASN A 51 -17.67 1.64 -2.62
CA ASN A 51 -17.90 2.04 -1.22
C ASN A 51 -17.60 0.89 -0.25
N LEU A 52 -18.03 -0.33 -0.60
CA LEU A 52 -17.75 -1.53 0.19
C LEU A 52 -16.27 -1.94 0.11
N LEU A 53 -15.64 -1.83 -1.05
CA LEU A 53 -14.22 -2.14 -1.27
C LEU A 53 -13.34 -1.17 -0.49
N ILE A 54 -13.65 0.12 -0.49
CA ILE A 54 -12.96 1.14 0.30
C ILE A 54 -13.15 0.86 1.80
N ALA A 55 -14.36 0.47 2.23
CA ALA A 55 -14.61 0.07 3.62
C ALA A 55 -13.79 -1.17 4.02
N MET A 56 -13.75 -2.19 3.17
CA MET A 56 -12.95 -3.41 3.39
C MET A 56 -11.44 -3.14 3.36
N PHE A 57 -10.98 -2.24 2.48
CA PHE A 57 -9.59 -1.83 2.40
C PHE A 57 -9.20 -1.04 3.65
N SER A 58 -10.00 -0.06 4.06
CA SER A 58 -9.78 0.71 5.30
C SER A 58 -9.76 -0.21 6.53
N PHE A 59 -10.68 -1.17 6.59
CA PHE A 59 -10.72 -2.19 7.64
C PHE A 59 -9.51 -3.13 7.62
N SER A 60 -9.09 -3.59 6.43
CA SER A 60 -7.92 -4.48 6.29
C SER A 60 -6.62 -3.75 6.58
N ILE A 61 -6.47 -2.50 6.15
CA ILE A 61 -5.31 -1.66 6.47
C ILE A 61 -5.22 -1.43 7.99
N GLN A 62 -6.32 -1.13 8.67
CA GLN A 62 -6.35 -1.04 10.14
C GLN A 62 -5.99 -2.37 10.81
N ARG A 63 -6.58 -3.49 10.37
CA ARG A 63 -6.29 -4.84 10.87
C ARG A 63 -4.84 -5.28 10.64
N ILE A 64 -4.24 -4.89 9.52
CA ILE A 64 -2.85 -5.19 9.17
C ILE A 64 -1.90 -4.31 9.97
N GLN A 65 -2.21 -3.03 10.20
CA GLN A 65 -1.41 -2.10 11.01
C GLN A 65 -1.35 -2.54 12.48
N ASP A 66 -2.47 -2.98 13.08
CA ASP A 66 -2.50 -3.48 14.47
C ASP A 66 -1.57 -4.68 14.72
N ARG A 67 -1.27 -5.48 13.68
CA ARG A 67 -0.33 -6.60 13.75
C ARG A 67 1.08 -6.25 13.26
N THR A 68 1.22 -5.26 12.38
CA THR A 68 2.49 -4.91 11.72
C THR A 68 3.28 -3.87 12.50
N ASP A 69 2.62 -2.99 13.26
CA ASP A 69 3.28 -1.97 14.08
C ASP A 69 4.05 -2.56 15.26
N GLN A 70 3.65 -3.75 15.74
CA GLN A 70 4.43 -4.49 16.73
C GLN A 70 5.70 -5.10 16.13
N HIS A 71 5.64 -5.57 14.88
CA HIS A 71 6.78 -6.20 14.22
C HIS A 71 7.83 -5.16 13.78
N TRP A 72 7.39 -4.05 13.18
CA TRP A 72 8.30 -2.99 12.73
C TRP A 72 9.03 -2.32 13.90
N ASN A 73 8.31 -1.99 14.98
CA ASN A 73 8.91 -1.35 16.15
C ASN A 73 9.83 -2.29 16.94
N PHE A 74 9.55 -3.60 17.00
CA PHE A 74 10.44 -4.55 17.69
C PHE A 74 11.74 -4.76 16.92
N GLN A 75 11.67 -4.92 15.61
CA GLN A 75 12.85 -5.12 14.75
C GLN A 75 13.75 -3.88 14.74
N LEU A 76 13.17 -2.68 14.67
CA LEU A 76 13.94 -1.43 14.66
C LEU A 76 14.55 -1.13 16.05
N LYS A 77 13.81 -1.37 17.14
CA LYS A 77 14.36 -1.23 18.50
C LYS A 77 15.52 -2.19 18.75
N ARG A 78 15.41 -3.45 18.30
CA ARG A 78 16.46 -4.45 18.46
C ARG A 78 17.71 -4.14 17.63
N PHE A 79 17.52 -3.77 16.36
CA PHE A 79 18.62 -3.40 15.47
C PHE A 79 19.36 -2.14 15.96
N SER A 80 18.66 -1.19 16.57
CA SER A 80 19.28 0.01 17.16
C SER A 80 20.06 -0.29 18.44
N ASN A 81 19.50 -1.05 19.39
CA ASN A 81 20.11 -1.29 20.70
C ASN A 81 21.44 -2.05 20.63
N GLU A 82 21.53 -3.08 19.78
CA GLU A 82 22.76 -3.89 19.65
C GLU A 82 23.93 -3.09 19.05
N ARG A 83 23.65 -2.16 18.12
CA ARG A 83 24.68 -1.25 17.59
C ARG A 83 25.09 -0.16 18.57
N GLN A 84 24.15 0.36 19.34
CA GLN A 84 24.44 1.38 20.34
C GLN A 84 25.41 0.85 21.40
N LEU A 85 25.20 -0.36 21.94
CA LEU A 85 26.08 -0.90 22.98
C LEU A 85 27.53 -1.06 22.53
N ILE A 86 27.76 -1.65 21.34
CA ILE A 86 29.11 -1.80 20.78
C ILE A 86 29.72 -0.42 20.50
N GLN A 87 28.93 0.53 20.00
CA GLN A 87 29.41 1.88 19.75
C GLN A 87 29.77 2.62 21.06
N TRP A 88 28.98 2.46 22.12
CA TRP A 88 29.24 3.06 23.43
C TRP A 88 30.45 2.46 24.14
N GLU A 89 30.63 1.14 24.10
CA GLU A 89 31.81 0.48 24.68
C GLU A 89 33.10 0.95 23.99
N ASN A 90 33.09 1.07 22.65
CA ASN A 90 34.23 1.59 21.89
C ASN A 90 34.52 3.07 22.19
N VAL A 91 33.49 3.91 22.33
CA VAL A 91 33.65 5.33 22.69
C VAL A 91 34.23 5.50 24.09
N ILE A 92 33.77 4.69 25.05
CA ILE A 92 34.28 4.73 26.42
C ILE A 92 35.74 4.27 26.44
N ALA A 93 36.08 3.19 25.75
CA ALA A 93 37.46 2.69 25.66
C ALA A 93 38.42 3.72 25.08
N ASP A 94 38.02 4.43 24.01
CA ASP A 94 38.79 5.49 23.39
C ASP A 94 39.04 6.67 24.35
N ALA A 95 38.00 7.10 25.08
CA ALA A 95 38.11 8.17 26.06
C ALA A 95 39.07 7.81 27.23
N TYR A 96 39.07 6.56 27.69
CA TYR A 96 40.00 6.10 28.73
C TYR A 96 41.44 6.02 28.22
N LEU A 97 41.65 5.52 27.00
CA LEU A 97 42.97 5.41 26.40
C LEU A 97 43.60 6.80 26.21
N HIS A 98 42.82 7.75 25.69
CA HIS A 98 43.25 9.13 25.53
C HIS A 98 43.61 9.79 26.87
N LYS A 99 42.85 9.51 27.93
CA LYS A 99 43.13 10.04 29.27
C LYS A 99 44.41 9.44 29.87
N LEU A 100 44.69 8.16 29.62
CA LEU A 100 45.93 7.50 30.05
C LEU A 100 47.14 8.08 29.32
N GLU A 101 47.03 8.24 28.00
CA GLU A 101 48.10 8.82 27.17
C GLU A 101 48.46 10.25 27.63
N MET A 102 47.46 11.07 27.93
CA MET A 102 47.66 12.42 28.49
C MET A 102 48.40 12.40 29.84
N MET A 103 48.03 11.49 30.76
CA MET A 103 48.71 11.39 32.06
C MET A 103 50.16 10.91 31.93
N ASP A 104 50.44 10.02 30.99
CA ASP A 104 51.81 9.55 30.74
C ASP A 104 52.68 10.64 30.10
N LEU A 105 52.11 11.45 29.19
CA LEU A 105 52.79 12.62 28.62
C LEU A 105 53.12 13.66 29.71
N GLU A 106 52.17 14.00 30.57
CA GLU A 106 52.37 14.93 31.69
C GLU A 106 53.44 14.42 32.67
N ARG A 107 53.41 13.12 32.98
CA ARG A 107 54.45 12.48 33.81
C ARG A 107 55.84 12.55 33.17
N LEU A 108 55.93 12.35 31.87
CA LEU A 108 57.20 12.43 31.13
C LEU A 108 57.73 13.87 31.09
N GLU A 109 56.85 14.85 30.91
CA GLU A 109 57.20 16.27 30.96
C GLU A 109 57.76 16.67 32.33
N ILE A 110 57.08 16.28 33.42
CA ILE A 110 57.55 16.53 34.79
C ILE A 110 58.92 15.89 35.04
N LYS A 111 59.13 14.64 34.58
CA LYS A 111 60.44 13.98 34.70
C LYS A 111 61.53 14.69 33.93
N MET A 112 61.22 15.18 32.72
CA MET A 112 62.17 15.91 31.88
C MET A 112 62.57 17.24 32.52
N GLN A 113 61.61 17.97 33.10
CA GLN A 113 61.88 19.20 33.84
C GLN A 113 62.77 18.94 35.06
N LEU A 114 62.52 17.86 35.81
CA LEU A 114 63.33 17.50 36.98
C LEU A 114 64.77 17.07 36.65
N THR A 115 65.02 16.53 35.45
CA THR A 115 66.37 16.10 35.02
C THR A 115 67.23 17.24 34.47
N HIS A 116 66.64 18.40 34.22
CA HIS A 116 67.30 19.55 33.59
C HIS A 116 67.67 20.65 34.59
N GLU A 117 67.36 20.45 35.87
CA GLU A 117 67.75 21.26 37.05
C GLU A 117 68.80 20.49 37.88
#